data_AF-X1JVB5-F1
#
_entry.id   AF-X1JVB5-F1
#
_cell.length_a   1.000
_cell.length_b   1.000
_cell.length_c   1.000
_cell.angle_alpha   90.00
_cell.angle_beta   90.00
_cell.angle_gamma   90.00
#
_symmetry.space_group_name_H-M   'P 1'
#
loop_
_entity.id
_entity.type
_entity.pdbx_description
1 polymer ?
#
loop_
_entity_poly.entity_id
_entity_poly.type
_entity_poly.pdbx_seq_one_letter_code
_entity_poly.pdbx_strand_id
1 'polypeptide(L)' 'RPAGPWEDVATAVITEATLVDQPRGKEFEYRIIAVNKAGDGSPSNTAMVVL' A
#
# COMPACT_ATOMS: atom_id res chain seq x y z
N ARG A 1 -8.84 -6.80 -14.30
CA ARG A 1 -7.52 -7.24 -14.83
C ARG A 1 -6.77 -7.86 -13.66
N PRO A 2 -5.99 -8.95 -13.78
CA PRO A 2 -5.14 -9.31 -12.66
C PRO A 2 -4.10 -8.17 -12.53
N ALA A 3 -4.19 -7.44 -11.42
CA ALA A 3 -3.20 -6.43 -11.06
C ALA A 3 -1.84 -7.14 -11.02
N GLY A 4 -0.79 -6.46 -11.48
CA GLY A 4 0.57 -6.98 -11.40
C GLY A 4 0.97 -7.32 -9.96
N PRO A 5 2.20 -7.81 -9.73
CA PRO A 5 2.68 -8.02 -8.38
C PRO A 5 2.55 -6.73 -7.54
N TRP A 6 2.22 -6.89 -6.26
CA TRP A 6 2.23 -5.77 -5.31
C TRP A 6 3.66 -5.23 -5.16
N GLU A 7 3.77 -3.91 -5.07
CA GLU A 7 5.03 -3.19 -4.89
C GLU A 7 5.02 -2.48 -3.53
N ASP A 8 6.16 -2.48 -2.84
CA ASP A 8 6.33 -1.67 -1.63
C ASP A 8 6.66 -0.23 -2.04
N VAL A 9 5.79 0.69 -1.63
CA VAL A 9 5.86 2.11 -2.00
C VAL A 9 6.16 3.01 -0.80
N ALA A 10 6.04 2.51 0.42
CA ALA A 10 6.34 3.24 1.65
C ALA A 10 6.41 2.32 2.87
N THR A 11 7.38 2.59 3.75
CA THR A 11 7.42 2.06 5.12
C THR A 11 7.26 3.21 6.11
N ALA A 12 6.44 3.03 7.14
CA ALA A 12 6.23 4.00 8.20
C ALA A 12 6.37 3.35 9.58
N VAL A 13 6.93 4.11 10.53
CA VAL A 13 7.01 3.71 11.95
C VAL A 13 5.76 4.15 12.73
N ILE A 14 4.98 5.07 12.15
CA ILE A 14 3.68 5.53 12.66
C ILE A 14 2.55 4.99 11.79
N THR A 15 1.30 5.23 12.17
CA THR A 15 0.10 4.74 11.47
C THR A 15 -0.30 5.57 10.24
N GLU A 16 0.64 6.34 9.67
CA GLU A 16 0.40 7.26 8.55
C GLU A 16 1.60 7.28 7.59
N ALA A 17 1.31 7.38 6.30
CA ALA A 17 2.28 7.62 5.24
C ALA A 17 1.62 8.49 4.15
N THR A 18 2.41 9.36 3.52
CA THR A 18 1.94 10.19 2.39
C THR A 18 2.75 9.83 1.16
N LEU A 19 2.06 9.35 0.13
CA LEU A 19 2.66 9.15 -1.19
C LEU A 19 2.51 10.42 -2.02
N VAL A 20 3.63 10.94 -2.49
CA VAL A 20 3.69 12.10 -3.38
C VAL A 20 3.87 11.67 -4.84
N ASP A 21 3.62 12.60 -5.76
CA ASP A 21 3.86 12.43 -7.20
C ASP A 21 3.19 11.19 -7.83
N GLN A 22 2.04 10.78 -7.29
CA GLN A 22 1.27 9.67 -7.84
C GLN A 22 0.61 10.06 -9.17
N PRO A 23 0.63 9.16 -10.18
CA PRO A 23 -0.07 9.40 -11.45
C PRO A 23 -1.56 9.71 -11.24
N ARG A 24 -2.06 10.75 -11.91
CA ARG A 24 -3.48 11.14 -11.84
C ARG A 24 -4.35 10.34 -12.80
N GLY A 25 -5.64 10.20 -12.48
CA GLY A 25 -6.61 9.53 -13.34
C GLY A 25 -6.37 8.02 -13.52
N LYS A 26 -5.54 7.43 -12.66
CA LYS A 26 -5.28 5.99 -12.63
C LYS A 26 -5.85 5.38 -11.36
N GLU A 27 -6.45 4.20 -11.51
CA GLU A 27 -6.87 3.36 -10.39
C GLU A 27 -5.66 2.72 -9.72
N PHE A 28 -5.57 2.90 -8.41
CA PHE A 28 -4.62 2.23 -7.54
C PHE A 28 -5.34 1.45 -6.46
N GLU A 29 -4.69 0.38 -6.04
CA GLU A 29 -5.07 -0.39 -4.87
C GLU A 29 -3.94 -0.30 -3.86
N TYR A 30 -4.28 -0.01 -2.60
CA TYR A 30 -3.34 0.06 -1.49
C TYR A 30 -3.73 -0.93 -0.41
N ARG A 31 -2.72 -1.49 0.26
CA ARG A 31 -2.89 -2.34 1.44
C ARG A 31 -1.68 -2.15 2.35
N ILE A 32 -1.85 -2.42 3.62
CA ILE A 32 -0.80 -2.28 4.64
C ILE A 32 -0.39 -3.67 5.10
N ILE A 33 0.91 -3.87 5.30
CA ILE A 33 1.47 -5.05 5.95
C ILE A 33 2.10 -4.57 7.26
N ALA A 34 1.63 -5.10 8.38
CA ALA A 34 2.22 -4.82 9.69
C ALA A 34 3.46 -5.67 9.89
N VAL A 35 4.55 -5.07 10.39
CA VAL A 35 5.83 -5.77 10.61
C VAL A 35 6.16 -5.78 12.10
N ASN A 36 6.58 -6.92 12.63
CA ASN A 36 7.09 -7.06 14.00
C ASN A 36 8.31 -8.01 14.05
N LYS A 37 8.80 -8.33 15.25
CA LYS A 37 9.98 -9.20 15.43
C LYS A 37 9.82 -10.61 14.81
N ALA A 38 8.59 -11.10 14.69
CA ALA A 38 8.29 -12.39 14.06
C ALA A 38 8.22 -12.31 12.53
N GLY A 39 8.25 -11.11 11.95
CA GLY A 39 8.16 -10.85 10.52
C GLY A 39 6.88 -10.11 10.12
N ASP A 40 6.47 -10.35 8.88
CA ASP A 40 5.35 -9.68 8.24
C ASP A 40 4.01 -10.34 8.59
N GLY A 41 3.02 -9.51 8.91
CA GLY A 41 1.64 -9.94 9.10
C GLY A 41 0.89 -10.14 7.78
N SER A 42 -0.36 -10.61 7.89
CA SER A 42 -1.26 -10.66 6.75
C SER A 42 -1.55 -9.25 6.21
N PRO A 43 -1.73 -9.08 4.88
CA PRO A 43 -2.15 -7.79 4.34
C PRO A 43 -3.51 -7.35 4.88
N SER A 44 -3.70 -6.04 5.02
CA SER A 44 -4.99 -5.42 5.36
C SER A 44 -6.04 -5.63 4.27
N ASN A 45 -7.25 -5.09 4.51
CA ASN A 45 -8.18 -4.85 3.42
C ASN A 45 -7.54 -3.93 2.36
N THR A 46 -7.90 -4.16 1.10
CA THR A 46 -7.52 -3.29 0.00
C THR A 46 -8.38 -2.02 0.00
N ALA A 47 -7.74 -0.87 -0.20
CA ALA A 47 -8.40 0.39 -0.48
C ALA A 47 -8.14 0.78 -1.94
N MET A 48 -9.21 0.96 -2.72
CA MET A 48 -9.12 1.45 -4.09
C MET A 48 -9.20 2.98 -4.10
N VAL A 49 -8.31 3.63 -4.85
CA VAL A 49 -8.24 5.09 -4.97
C VAL A 49 -8.03 5.49 -6.43
N VAL A 50 -8.70 6.57 -6.82
CA VAL A 50 -8.42 7.32 -8.06
C VAL A 50 -8.09 8.74 -7.65
N LEU A 51 -6.95 9.25 -8.12
CA LEU A 51 -6.49 10.62 -7.85
C LEU A 51 -6.98 11.61 -8.91
#